data_AF-A0A5S9MGK8-F1
#
_entry.id   AF-A0A5S9MGK8-F1
#
_cell.length_a   1.000
_cell.length_b   1.000
_cell.length_c   1.000
_cell.angle_alpha   90.00
_cell.angle_beta   90.00
_cell.angle_gamma   90.00
#
_symmetry.space_group_name_H-M   'P 1'
#
loop_
_entity.id
_entity.type
_entity.pdbx_description
1 polymer ?
#
loop_
_entity_poly.entity_id
_entity_poly.type
_entity_poly.pdbx_seq_one_letter_code
_entity_poly.pdbx_strand_id
1 'polypeptide(L)' 'MAFKLPELPYAYDALEPHIDKETMTIHHTKHTHTYVTNLNKKQSKVYQLLKINQLKS' A
#
# COMPACT_ATOMS: atom_id res chain seq x y z
N MET A 1 -5.57 10.81 -6.58
CA MET A 1 -6.21 9.49 -6.40
C MET A 1 -5.41 8.70 -5.38
N ALA A 2 -6.04 7.90 -4.53
CA ALA A 2 -5.35 7.08 -3.53
C ALA A 2 -5.12 5.66 -4.07
N PHE A 3 -3.93 5.10 -3.81
CA PHE A 3 -3.62 3.70 -4.06
C PHE A 3 -4.41 2.81 -3.08
N LYS A 4 -4.77 1.60 -3.54
CA LYS A 4 -5.44 0.58 -2.72
C LYS A 4 -4.50 -0.62 -2.55
N LEU A 5 -4.64 -1.32 -1.41
CA LEU A 5 -4.02 -2.63 -1.25
C LEU A 5 -4.75 -3.60 -2.19
N PRO A 6 -4.07 -4.22 -3.17
CA PRO A 6 -4.71 -5.15 -4.08
C PRO A 6 -5.17 -6.41 -3.35
N GLU A 7 -6.29 -6.98 -3.75
CA GLU A 7 -6.66 -8.32 -3.29
C GLU A 7 -5.76 -9.36 -3.97
N LEU A 8 -5.42 -10.42 -3.23
CA LEU A 8 -4.70 -11.54 -3.81
C LEU A 8 -5.65 -12.34 -4.71
N PRO A 9 -5.21 -12.79 -5.89
CA PRO A 9 -6.03 -13.63 -6.77
C PRO A 9 -6.11 -15.10 -6.31
N TYR A 10 -5.60 -15.40 -5.11
CA TYR A 10 -5.51 -16.74 -4.52
C TYR A 10 -5.56 -16.68 -3.00
N ALA A 11 -5.85 -17.81 -2.36
CA ALA A 11 -5.84 -17.97 -0.91
C ALA A 11 -4.40 -17.87 -0.34
N TYR A 12 -4.26 -17.49 0.93
CA TYR A 12 -2.94 -17.29 1.56
C TYR A 12 -2.05 -18.54 1.62
N ASP A 13 -2.64 -19.73 1.59
CA ASP A 13 -1.97 -21.04 1.59
C ASP A 13 -1.76 -21.62 0.18
N ALA A 14 -2.19 -20.93 -0.88
CA ALA A 14 -2.11 -21.44 -2.25
C ALA A 14 -0.68 -21.67 -2.78
N LEU A 15 0.33 -21.17 -2.08
CA LEU A 15 1.75 -21.26 -2.45
C LEU A 15 2.52 -22.28 -1.61
N GLU A 16 1.85 -23.03 -0.75
CA GLU A 16 2.47 -24.13 -0.01
C GLU A 16 2.91 -25.27 -0.95
N PRO A 17 4.01 -25.99 -0.62
CA PRO A 17 4.86 -25.84 0.56
C PRO A 17 5.99 -24.81 0.39
N HIS A 18 6.01 -24.07 -0.71
CA HIS A 18 7.12 -23.18 -1.06
C HIS A 18 7.09 -21.85 -0.30
N ILE A 19 5.88 -21.35 -0.01
CA ILE A 19 5.67 -20.19 0.84
C ILE A 19 4.51 -20.53 1.77
N ASP A 20 4.76 -20.50 3.07
CA ASP A 20 3.75 -20.81 4.07
C ASP A 20 2.69 -19.69 4.19
N LYS A 21 1.51 -20.08 4.67
CA LYS A 21 0.37 -19.19 4.89
C LYS A 21 0.69 -17.98 5.77
N GLU A 22 1.48 -18.16 6.83
CA GLU A 22 1.80 -17.09 7.77
C GLU A 22 2.67 -16.03 7.09
N THR A 23 3.69 -16.45 6.34
CA THR A 23 4.52 -15.57 5.53
C THR A 23 3.69 -14.75 4.54
N MET A 24 2.81 -15.37 3.76
CA MET A 24 1.95 -14.65 2.81
C MET A 24 0.98 -13.69 3.50
N THR A 25 0.43 -14.09 4.65
CA THR A 25 -0.46 -13.24 5.45
C THR A 25 0.27 -12.00 5.96
N ILE A 26 1.45 -12.16 6.55
CA ILE A 26 2.27 -11.05 7.06
C ILE A 26 2.73 -10.14 5.91
N HIS A 27 3.20 -10.74 4.81
CA HIS A 27 3.68 -9.99 3.63
C HIS A 27 2.60 -9.07 3.06
N HIS A 28 1.39 -9.61 2.86
CA HIS A 28 0.29 -8.85 2.29
C HIS A 28 -0.32 -7.85 3.29
N THR A 29 -0.73 -8.32 4.47
CA THR A 29 -1.53 -7.52 5.41
C THR A 29 -0.73 -6.52 6.23
N LYS A 30 0.58 -6.73 6.41
CA LYS A 30 1.45 -5.82 7.17
C LYS A 30 2.38 -5.04 6.26
N HIS A 31 3.28 -5.73 5.55
CA HIS A 31 4.33 -5.06 4.79
C HIS A 31 3.76 -4.28 3.61
N THR A 32 2.99 -4.94 2.74
CA THR A 32 2.38 -4.28 1.57
C THR A 32 1.37 -3.21 1.98
N HIS A 33 0.55 -3.47 3.01
CA HIS A 33 -0.37 -2.47 3.58
C HIS A 33 0.37 -1.21 4.07
N THR A 34 1.50 -1.40 4.77
CA THR A 34 2.33 -0.30 5.27
C THR A 34 2.87 0.55 4.12
N TYR A 35 3.33 -0.07 3.04
CA TYR A 35 3.79 0.67 1.85
C TYR A 35 2.67 1.49 1.21
N VAL A 36 1.50 0.90 0.98
CA VAL A 36 0.34 1.60 0.40
C VAL A 36 -0.09 2.78 1.28
N THR A 37 -0.17 2.58 2.60
CA THR A 37 -0.54 3.62 3.55
C THR A 37 0.44 4.79 3.52
N ASN A 38 1.74 4.50 3.57
CA ASN A 38 2.77 5.55 3.58
C ASN A 38 2.89 6.28 2.24
N LEU A 39 2.70 5.56 1.13
CA LEU A 39 2.63 6.14 -0.20
C LEU A 39 1.49 7.16 -0.29
N ASN A 40 0.28 6.78 0.12
CA ASN A 40 -0.89 7.67 0.13
C ASN A 40 -0.67 8.91 1.01
N LYS A 41 -0.08 8.74 2.19
CA LYS A 41 0.26 9.87 3.09
C LYS A 41 1.21 10.86 2.41
N LYS A 42 2.31 10.37 1.81
CA LYS A 42 3.30 11.21 1.12
C LYS A 42 2.70 11.90 -0.10
N GLN A 43 1.95 11.17 -0.93
CA GLN A 43 1.30 11.72 -2.11
C GLN A 43 0.30 12.83 -1.75
N SER A 44 -0.53 12.62 -0.72
CA SER A 44 -1.45 13.63 -0.20
C SER A 44 -0.69 14.89 0.24
N LYS A 45 0.42 14.71 0.96
CA LYS A 45 1.26 15.84 1.40
C LYS A 45 1.84 16.63 0.22
N VAL A 46 2.31 15.95 -0.82
CA VAL A 46 2.81 16.60 -2.04
C VAL A 46 1.71 17.42 -2.72
N TYR A 47 0.50 16.86 -2.89
CA TYR A 47 -0.61 17.62 -3.49
C TYR A 47 -1.02 18.85 -2.66
N GLN A 48 -1.01 18.74 -1.33
CA GLN A 48 -1.26 19.88 -0.46
C GLN A 48 -0.21 20.98 -0.64
N LEU A 49 1.07 20.61 -0.71
CA LEU A 49 2.16 21.57 -0.92
C LEU A 49 2.06 22.28 -2.28
N LEU A 50 1.76 21.53 -3.35
CA LEU A 50 1.55 22.10 -4.68
C LEU A 50 0.38 23.08 -4.70
N LYS A 51 -0.74 22.73 -4.06
CA LYS A 51 -1.92 23.61 -3.96
C LYS A 51 -1.61 24.89 -3.19
N ILE A 52 -0.87 24.80 -2.09
CA ILE A 52 -0.46 25.98 -1.31
C ILE A 52 0.42 26.92 -2.16
N ASN A 53 1.35 26.38 -2.94
CA ASN A 53 2.23 27.21 -3.77
C ASN A 53 1.48 27.92 -4.90
N GLN A 54 0.50 27.25 -5.52
CA GLN A 54 -0.36 27.85 -6.55
C GLN A 54 -1.28 28.97 -6.03
N LEU A 55 -1.61 28.97 -4.74
CA LEU A 55 -2.44 30.03 -4.12
C LEU A 55 -1.63 31.25 -3.66
N LYS A 56 -0.30 31.13 -3.63
CA LYS A 56 0.62 32.20 -3.19
C LYS A 56 1.21 33.02 -4.34
N SER A 57 1.02 32.55 -5.58
CA SER A 57 1.38 33.23 -6.84
C SER A 57 0.16 33.91 -7.43
#